data_AF-A0A284VK53-F1
#
_entry.id   AF-A0A284VK53-F1
#
_cell.length_a   1.000
_cell.length_b   1.000
_cell.length_c   1.000
_cell.angle_alpha   90.00
_cell.angle_beta   90.00
_cell.angle_gamma   90.00
#
_symmetry.space_group_name_H-M   'P 1'
#
loop_
_entity.id
_entity.type
_entity.pdbx_description
1 polymer ?
#
loop_
_entity_poly.entity_id
_entity_poly.type
_entity_poly.pdbx_seq_one_letter_code
_entity_poly.pdbx_strand_id
1 'polypeptide(L)'
;MTRVMDAVNTGTGKLLANLREIPASALPEADKVLRAITESRIGGITEIGKPGKPVLDAPVDNGKVGVVVYAGVNAMAAVEETGIKVKTYPISTIVDFKELKKLE
;
A
#
# COMPACT_ATOMS: atom_id res chain seq x y z
N MET A 1 -1.83 17.07 5.68
CA MET A 1 -2.19 16.08 6.71
C MET A 1 -3.02 14.97 6.08
N THR A 2 -2.91 13.75 6.59
CA THR A 2 -3.74 12.58 6.21
C THR A 2 -5.14 12.70 6.83
N ARG A 3 -6.06 11.84 6.39
CA ARG A 3 -7.39 11.62 6.99
C ARG A 3 -7.74 10.14 6.93
N VAL A 4 -6.98 9.32 7.64
CA VAL A 4 -7.12 7.87 7.68
C VAL A 4 -8.37 7.47 8.48
N MET A 5 -8.60 8.10 9.63
CA MET A 5 -9.77 7.80 10.47
C MET A 5 -11.10 8.13 9.78
N ASP A 6 -11.15 9.20 8.97
CA ASP A 6 -12.32 9.51 8.16
C ASP A 6 -12.62 8.40 7.16
N ALA A 7 -11.59 7.84 6.52
CA ALA A 7 -11.76 6.72 5.58
C ALA A 7 -12.33 5.48 6.27
N VAL A 8 -11.87 5.18 7.49
CA VAL A 8 -12.37 4.06 8.29
C VAL A 8 -13.83 4.30 8.70
N ASN A 9 -14.16 5.50 9.16
CA ASN A 9 -15.48 5.79 9.74
C ASN A 9 -16.56 6.09 8.70
N THR A 10 -16.19 6.65 7.54
CA THR A 10 -17.13 7.17 6.55
C THR A 10 -16.97 6.57 5.16
N GLY A 11 -15.91 5.78 4.94
CA GLY A 11 -15.51 5.29 3.62
C GLY A 11 -14.78 6.32 2.76
N THR A 12 -14.63 7.57 3.23
CA THR A 12 -13.97 8.65 2.47
C THR A 12 -12.88 9.31 3.31
N GLY A 13 -11.66 9.36 2.79
CA GLY A 13 -10.53 9.98 3.49
C GLY A 13 -9.33 10.22 2.60
N LYS A 14 -8.17 10.42 3.23
CA LYS A 14 -6.90 10.64 2.53
C LYS A 14 -5.83 9.74 3.13
N LEU A 15 -5.54 8.65 2.42
CA LEU A 15 -4.56 7.64 2.81
C LEU A 15 -3.26 7.83 2.05
N LEU A 16 -2.17 7.31 2.61
CA LEU A 16 -0.87 7.23 1.97
C LEU A 16 -0.77 5.94 1.17
N ALA A 17 -0.20 6.04 -0.03
CA ALA A 17 0.09 4.89 -0.88
C ALA A 17 1.44 5.09 -1.57
N ASN A 18 2.08 3.99 -1.89
CA ASN A 18 3.25 3.93 -2.74
C ASN A 18 2.82 3.51 -4.15
N LEU A 19 3.39 4.16 -5.15
CA LEU A 19 3.39 3.67 -6.52
C LEU A 19 4.69 2.89 -6.77
N ARG A 20 4.54 1.70 -7.33
CA ARG A 20 5.64 0.90 -7.89
C ARG A 20 5.33 0.63 -9.35
N GLU A 21 6.36 0.52 -10.17
CA GLU A 21 6.19 0.22 -11.58
C GLU A 21 6.83 -1.13 -11.88
N ILE A 22 6.16 -1.91 -12.73
CA ILE A 22 6.68 -3.14 -13.29
C ILE A 22 6.65 -3.07 -14.83
N PRO A 23 7.51 -3.81 -15.55
CA PRO A 23 7.38 -3.95 -16.99
C PRO A 23 6.01 -4.51 -17.37
N ALA A 24 5.37 -3.96 -18.41
CA ALA A 24 4.06 -4.42 -18.87
C ALA A 24 4.05 -5.90 -19.27
N SER A 25 5.18 -6.40 -19.78
CA SER A 25 5.35 -7.83 -20.12
C SER A 25 5.31 -8.75 -18.91
N ALA A 26 5.61 -8.25 -17.70
CA ALA A 26 5.60 -9.03 -16.46
C ALA A 26 4.24 -9.01 -15.76
N LEU A 27 3.25 -8.28 -16.27
CA LEU A 27 1.94 -8.14 -15.63
C LEU A 27 1.24 -9.49 -15.37
N PRO A 28 1.18 -10.46 -16.30
CA PRO A 28 0.50 -11.73 -16.06
C PRO A 28 1.13 -12.54 -14.92
N GLU A 29 2.46 -12.56 -14.84
CA GLU A 29 3.22 -13.25 -13.79
C GLU A 29 3.12 -12.51 -12.46
N ALA A 30 3.23 -11.18 -12.48
CA ALA A 30 3.06 -10.35 -11.31
C ALA A 30 1.67 -10.54 -10.69
N ASP A 31 0.60 -10.56 -11.50
CA ASP A 31 -0.77 -10.77 -11.02
C ASP A 31 -0.91 -12.10 -10.25
N LYS A 32 -0.30 -13.19 -10.74
CA LYS A 32 -0.30 -14.49 -10.04
C LYS A 32 0.36 -14.40 -8.66
N VAL A 33 1.53 -13.75 -8.59
CA VAL A 33 2.28 -13.59 -7.33
C VAL A 33 1.53 -12.68 -6.36
N LEU A 34 1.01 -11.56 -6.85
CA LEU A 34 0.27 -10.59 -6.05
C LEU A 34 -1.02 -11.17 -5.48
N ARG A 35 -1.72 -12.02 -6.25
CA ARG A 35 -2.87 -12.79 -5.77
C ARG A 35 -2.48 -13.78 -4.66
N ALA A 36 -1.44 -14.58 -4.87
CA ALA A 36 -0.99 -15.56 -3.87
C ALA A 36 -0.57 -14.89 -2.54
N ILE A 37 0.08 -13.74 -2.62
CA ILE A 37 0.48 -12.93 -1.46
C ILE A 37 -0.78 -12.39 -0.73
N THR A 38 -1.76 -11.88 -1.49
CA THR A 38 -3.04 -11.39 -0.94
C THR A 38 -3.84 -12.51 -0.27
N GLU A 39 -3.89 -13.70 -0.86
CA GLU A 39 -4.51 -14.89 -0.28
C GLU A 39 -3.82 -15.32 1.02
N SER A 40 -2.51 -15.08 1.12
CA SER A 40 -1.71 -15.27 2.34
C SER A 40 -1.90 -14.17 3.39
N ARG A 41 -2.85 -13.25 3.18
CA ARG A 41 -3.15 -12.06 4.02
C ARG A 41 -1.98 -11.07 4.14
N ILE A 42 -0.98 -11.19 3.29
CA ILE A 42 0.05 -10.18 3.10
C ILE A 42 -0.50 -9.28 2.01
N GLY A 43 -0.86 -8.05 2.33
CA GLY A 43 -1.75 -7.27 1.47
C GLY A 43 -1.37 -5.80 1.36
N GLY A 44 -2.34 -5.03 0.87
CA GLY A 44 -2.23 -3.58 0.72
C GLY A 44 -2.27 -3.12 -0.74
N ILE A 45 -2.38 -4.02 -1.71
CA ILE A 45 -2.56 -3.64 -3.11
C ILE A 45 -3.94 -2.99 -3.26
N THR A 46 -3.97 -1.74 -3.70
CA THR A 46 -5.20 -0.98 -3.89
C THR A 46 -5.65 -1.04 -5.35
N GLU A 47 -4.71 -0.82 -6.27
CA GLU A 47 -5.00 -0.75 -7.70
C GLU A 47 -3.81 -1.22 -8.52
N ILE A 48 -4.08 -1.94 -9.60
CA ILE A 48 -3.12 -2.27 -10.65
C ILE A 48 -3.59 -1.55 -11.91
N GLY A 49 -2.75 -0.65 -12.41
CA GLY A 49 -3.05 0.16 -13.59
C GLY A 49 -3.00 -0.63 -14.89
N LYS A 50 -3.13 0.10 -16.00
CA LYS A 50 -2.98 -0.45 -17.35
C LYS A 50 -1.61 -0.04 -17.94
N PRO A 51 -1.05 -0.81 -18.89
CA PRO A 51 0.23 -0.47 -19.52
C PRO A 51 0.26 0.94 -20.09
N GLY A 52 1.27 1.72 -19.69
CA GLY A 52 1.48 3.11 -20.13
C GLY A 52 0.35 4.08 -19.79
N LYS A 53 -0.52 3.73 -18.81
CA LYS A 53 -1.61 4.59 -18.35
C LYS A 53 -1.33 5.06 -16.92
N PRO A 54 -1.62 6.34 -16.61
CA PRO A 54 -1.62 6.83 -15.22
C PRO A 54 -2.53 5.98 -14.32
N VAL A 55 -2.18 5.89 -13.05
CA VAL A 55 -2.99 5.23 -12.01
C VAL A 55 -3.15 6.19 -10.84
N LEU A 56 -4.39 6.42 -10.38
CA LEU A 56 -4.71 7.44 -9.36
C LEU A 56 -4.06 8.81 -9.65
N ASP A 57 -4.14 9.26 -10.91
CA ASP A 57 -3.51 10.48 -11.44
C ASP A 57 -1.98 10.57 -11.32
N ALA A 58 -1.32 9.51 -10.84
CA ALA A 58 0.13 9.41 -10.83
C ALA A 58 0.63 8.92 -12.20
N PRO A 59 1.69 9.55 -12.76
CA PRO A 59 2.24 9.17 -14.05
C PRO A 59 2.88 7.78 -13.98
N VAL A 60 2.78 7.05 -15.09
CA VAL A 60 3.43 5.74 -15.29
C VAL A 60 4.18 5.78 -16.61
N ASP A 61 5.42 5.28 -16.61
CA ASP A 61 6.26 5.27 -17.81
C ASP A 61 5.68 4.38 -18.93
N ASN A 62 5.98 4.76 -20.17
CA ASN A 62 5.66 3.93 -21.33
C ASN A 62 6.29 2.53 -21.21
N GLY A 63 5.50 1.50 -21.52
CA GLY A 63 5.92 0.11 -21.40
C GLY A 63 5.92 -0.44 -19.97
N LYS A 64 5.48 0.34 -18.97
CA LYS A 64 5.31 -0.10 -17.59
C LYS A 64 3.84 -0.11 -17.15
N VAL A 65 3.59 -0.75 -16.02
CA VAL A 65 2.30 -0.78 -15.32
C VAL A 65 2.53 -0.29 -13.90
N GLY A 66 1.68 0.63 -13.44
CA GLY A 66 1.66 1.08 -12.06
C GLY A 66 0.95 0.10 -11.14
N VAL A 67 1.55 -0.19 -9.99
CA VAL A 67 0.99 -1.00 -8.91
C VAL A 67 0.96 -0.13 -7.66
N VAL A 68 -0.24 0.17 -7.17
CA VAL A 68 -0.47 1.01 -6.00
C VAL A 68 -0.63 0.13 -4.76
N VAL A 69 0.14 0.44 -3.72
CA VAL A 69 0.11 -0.28 -2.45
C VAL A 69 -0.04 0.71 -1.29
N TYR A 70 -0.99 0.49 -0.39
CA TYR A 70 -1.12 1.26 0.84
C TYR A 70 0.18 1.28 1.64
N ALA A 71 0.55 2.45 2.15
CA ALA A 71 1.73 2.57 2.98
C ALA A 71 1.45 2.04 4.39
N GLY A 72 2.35 1.21 4.93
CA GLY A 72 2.20 0.67 6.29
C GLY A 72 2.12 1.73 7.39
N VAL A 73 2.66 2.93 7.13
CA VAL A 73 2.57 4.08 8.04
C VAL A 73 1.15 4.67 8.17
N ASN A 74 0.17 4.24 7.36
CA ASN A 74 -1.23 4.66 7.54
C ASN A 74 -1.77 4.34 8.95
N ALA A 75 -1.36 3.21 9.55
CA ALA A 75 -1.74 2.87 10.92
C ALA A 75 -1.18 3.86 11.94
N MET A 76 0.06 4.31 11.75
CA MET A 76 0.70 5.32 12.60
C MET A 76 0.06 6.70 12.41
N ALA A 77 -0.28 7.05 11.17
CA ALA A 77 -1.00 8.27 10.86
C ALA A 77 -2.40 8.29 11.51
N ALA A 78 -3.12 7.16 11.51
CA ALA A 78 -4.40 7.04 12.20
C ALA A 78 -4.28 7.27 13.71
N VAL A 79 -3.24 6.73 14.36
CA VAL A 79 -2.97 6.98 15.78
C VAL A 79 -2.68 8.45 16.04
N GLU A 80 -1.87 9.10 15.18
CA GLU A 80 -1.57 10.53 15.30
C GLU A 80 -2.83 11.41 15.14
N GLU A 81 -3.73 11.05 14.22
CA GLU A 81 -5.02 11.73 14.01
C GLU A 81 -5.93 11.70 15.26
N THR A 82 -5.75 10.74 16.18
CA THR A 82 -6.47 10.69 17.46
C THR A 82 -5.85 11.55 18.57
N GLY A 83 -4.78 12.31 18.28
CA GLY A 83 -4.12 13.21 19.23
C GLY A 83 -2.94 12.58 19.99
N ILE A 84 -2.55 11.34 19.67
CA ILE A 84 -1.38 10.69 20.26
C ILE A 84 -0.15 11.02 19.41
N LYS A 85 0.85 11.70 19.99
CA LYS A 85 2.05 12.09 19.25
C LYS A 85 2.87 10.86 18.82
N VAL A 86 3.06 10.68 17.52
CA VAL A 86 3.85 9.58 16.96
C VAL A 86 5.18 10.10 16.40
N LYS A 87 6.24 9.32 16.52
CA LYS A 87 7.51 9.56 15.84
C LYS A 87 7.91 8.30 15.09
N THR A 88 8.05 8.40 13.77
CA THR A 88 8.48 7.30 12.91
C THR A 88 9.96 7.44 12.58
N TYR A 89 10.63 6.31 12.36
CA TYR A 89 12.02 6.24 11.91
C TYR A 89 12.08 5.36 10.67
N PRO A 90 12.86 5.72 9.64
CA PRO A 90 13.04 4.88 8.47
C PRO A 90 13.78 3.59 8.83
N ILE A 91 13.33 2.46 8.26
CA ILE A 91 13.91 1.10 8.32
C ILE A 91 14.72 0.85 9.60
N SER A 92 14.03 0.50 10.68
CA SER A 92 14.66 0.31 11.99
C SER A 92 15.14 -1.13 12.25
N THR A 93 14.56 -2.14 11.58
CA THR A 93 14.82 -3.54 11.89
C THR A 93 14.33 -4.52 10.81
N ILE A 94 14.77 -5.77 10.90
CA ILE A 94 14.21 -6.95 10.22
C ILE A 94 13.66 -7.87 11.31
N VAL A 95 12.45 -8.41 11.11
CA VAL A 95 11.78 -9.31 12.06
C VAL A 95 11.34 -10.57 11.32
N ASP A 96 11.46 -11.73 11.95
CA ASP A 96 10.94 -12.98 11.40
C ASP A 96 9.40 -12.94 11.40
N PHE A 97 8.79 -13.28 10.28
CA PHE A 97 7.33 -13.28 10.13
C PHE A 97 6.62 -14.11 11.22
N LYS A 98 7.25 -15.19 11.69
CA LYS A 98 6.67 -16.06 12.73
C LYS A 98 6.56 -15.39 14.10
N GLU A 99 7.28 -14.29 14.33
CA GLU A 99 7.19 -13.50 15.55
C GLU A 99 5.99 -12.54 15.55
N LEU A 100 5.41 -12.27 14.36
CA LEU A 100 4.24 -11.43 14.23
C LEU A 100 2.99 -12.17 14.70
N LYS A 101 2.09 -11.44 15.37
CA LYS A 101 0.78 -11.94 15.76
C LYS A 101 -0.29 -11.36 14.85
N LYS A 102 -1.26 -12.19 14.49
CA LYS A 102 -2.47 -11.72 13.84
C LYS A 102 -3.24 -10.82 14.82
N LEU A 103 -3.64 -9.63 14.37
CA LEU A 103 -4.57 -8.79 15.12
C LEU A 103 -5.96 -9.43 15.09
N GLU A 104 -6.60 -9.53 16.25
CA GLU A 104 -7.97 -10.04 16.42
C GLU A 104 -9.02 -8.98 16.08
#